data_AF-A0A562N3J9-F1
#
_entry.id   AF-A0A562N3J9-F1
#
_cell.length_a   1.000
_cell.length_b   1.000
_cell.length_c   1.000
_cell.angle_alpha   90.00
_cell.angle_beta   90.00
_cell.angle_gamma   90.00
#
_symmetry.space_group_name_H-M   'P 1'
#
loop_
_entity.id
_entity.type
_entity.pdbx_description
1 polymer ?
#
loop_
_entity_poly.entity_id
_entity_poly.type
_entity_poly.pdbx_seq_one_letter_code
_entity_poly.pdbx_strand_id
1 'polypeptide(L)' 'MLAQIEKSISGGATHKSAVKQAGISEQTYYHWKKAAAPASDGDDLKDLVALEDENKRLKSLLAERLRKENAELKRKLGLK' A
#
# COMPACT_ATOMS: atom_id res chain seq x y z
N MET A 1 8.67 -23.53 7.06
CA MET A 1 8.03 -24.49 6.12
C MET A 1 8.32 -24.14 4.66
N LEU A 2 7.91 -22.97 4.15
CA LEU A 2 8.25 -22.53 2.77
C LEU A 2 9.76 -22.55 2.48
N ALA A 3 10.58 -21.96 3.36
CA ALA A 3 12.04 -21.95 3.22
C ALA A 3 12.68 -23.36 3.13
N GLN A 4 12.03 -24.38 3.73
CA GLN A 4 12.52 -25.76 3.67
C GLN A 4 12.18 -26.41 2.32
N ILE A 5 11.00 -26.12 1.78
CA ILE A 5 10.60 -26.56 0.43
C ILE A 5 11.50 -25.88 -0.62
N GLU A 6 11.77 -24.59 -0.48
CA GLU A 6 12.66 -23.83 -1.36
C GLU A 6 14.10 -24.34 -1.28
N LYS A 7 14.60 -24.66 -0.08
CA LYS A 7 15.91 -25.30 0.08
C LYS A 7 15.97 -26.66 -0.63
N SER A 8 14.95 -27.50 -0.50
CA SER A 8 14.88 -28.77 -1.23
C SER A 8 14.84 -28.57 -2.75
N ILE A 9 14.08 -27.59 -3.24
CA ILE A 9 14.03 -27.24 -4.67
C ILE A 9 15.40 -26.75 -5.17
N SER A 10 16.07 -25.88 -4.39
CA SER A 10 17.43 -25.41 -4.71
C SER A 10 18.48 -26.52 -4.70
N GLY A 11 18.23 -27.58 -3.91
CA GLY A 11 19.04 -28.81 -3.88
C GLY A 11 18.75 -29.79 -5.02
N GLY A 12 17.93 -29.42 -6.01
CA GLY A 12 17.61 -30.24 -7.19
C GLY A 12 16.34 -31.07 -7.09
N ALA A 13 15.58 -30.98 -5.99
CA ALA A 13 14.29 -31.66 -5.88
C ALA A 13 13.23 -30.98 -6.77
N THR A 14 12.36 -31.78 -7.39
CA THR A 14 11.21 -31.23 -8.13
C THR A 14 10.19 -30.66 -7.17
N HIS A 15 9.45 -29.63 -7.59
CA HIS A 15 8.37 -29.01 -6.81
C HIS A 15 7.42 -30.07 -6.21
N LYS A 16 6.98 -31.03 -7.04
CA LYS A 16 6.12 -32.15 -6.63
C LYS A 16 6.70 -32.99 -5.49
N SER A 17 7.99 -33.30 -5.54
CA SER A 17 8.65 -34.09 -4.50
C SER A 17 8.84 -33.30 -3.20
N ALA A 18 9.18 -32.01 -3.31
CA ALA A 18 9.41 -31.13 -2.17
C ALA A 18 8.12 -30.82 -1.40
N VAL A 19 7.00 -30.57 -2.09
CA VAL A 19 5.70 -30.34 -1.43
C VAL A 19 5.15 -31.63 -0.81
N LYS A 20 5.36 -32.78 -1.47
CA LYS A 20 4.98 -34.09 -0.93
C LYS A 20 5.76 -34.42 0.34
N GLN A 21 7.06 -34.13 0.37
CA GLN A 21 7.90 -34.29 1.57
C GLN A 21 7.46 -33.36 2.70
N ALA A 22 6.99 -32.16 2.38
CA ALA A 22 6.43 -31.21 3.34
C ALA A 22 4.95 -31.50 3.71
N GLY A 23 4.32 -32.52 3.13
CA GLY A 23 2.93 -32.88 3.42
C GLY A 23 1.88 -31.88 2.92
N ILE A 24 2.20 -31.07 1.91
CA ILE A 24 1.28 -30.08 1.32
C ILE A 24 1.08 -30.30 -0.18
N SER A 25 0.01 -29.75 -0.74
CA SER A 25 -0.19 -29.74 -2.19
C SER A 25 0.62 -28.62 -2.86
N GLU A 26 0.87 -28.75 -4.16
CA GLU A 26 1.51 -27.69 -4.96
C GLU A 26 0.68 -26.40 -4.93
N GLN A 27 -0.65 -26.51 -4.94
CA GLN A 27 -1.55 -25.37 -4.84
C GLN A 27 -1.32 -24.60 -3.54
N THR A 28 -1.23 -25.29 -2.40
CA THR A 28 -0.93 -24.67 -1.10
C THR A 28 0.44 -24.00 -1.10
N TYR A 29 1.45 -24.64 -1.69
CA TYR A 29 2.78 -24.04 -1.84
C TYR A 29 2.74 -22.73 -2.63
N TYR A 30 2.07 -22.70 -3.80
CA TYR A 30 1.98 -21.48 -4.59
C TYR A 30 1.15 -20.38 -3.91
N HIS A 31 0.07 -20.72 -3.21
CA HIS A 31 -0.70 -19.76 -2.43
C HIS A 31 0.14 -19.13 -1.32
N TRP A 32 0.88 -19.94 -0.58
CA TRP A 32 1.77 -19.44 0.48
C TRP A 32 2.96 -18.66 -0.07
N LYS A 33 3.54 -19.10 -1.19
CA LYS A 33 4.60 -18.35 -1.88
C LYS A 33 4.11 -16.99 -2.35
N LYS A 34 2.88 -16.91 -2.86
CA LYS A 34 2.24 -15.64 -3.25
C LYS A 34 1.96 -14.74 -2.04
N ALA A 35 1.53 -15.31 -0.91
CA ALA A 35 1.26 -14.56 0.31
C ALA A 35 2.54 -14.14 1.05
N ALA A 36 3.63 -14.88 0.90
CA ALA A 36 4.95 -14.59 1.46
C ALA A 36 5.80 -13.70 0.54
N ALA A 37 5.39 -13.51 -0.72
CA ALA A 37 5.96 -12.46 -1.54
C ALA A 37 5.69 -11.13 -0.83
N PRO A 38 6.69 -10.24 -0.73
CA PRO A 38 6.44 -8.91 -0.20
C PRO A 38 5.27 -8.34 -1.01
N ALA A 39 4.23 -7.89 -0.31
CA ALA A 39 3.24 -7.03 -0.93
C ALA A 39 4.03 -5.90 -1.62
N SER A 40 3.53 -5.41 -2.74
CA SER A 40 4.11 -4.25 -3.41
C SER A 40 3.88 -2.99 -2.56
N ASP A 41 4.30 -3.00 -1.30
CA ASP A 41 4.16 -1.97 -0.28
C ASP A 41 4.74 -0.63 -0.74
N GLY A 42 5.66 -0.69 -1.71
CA GLY A 42 6.29 0.50 -2.29
C GLY A 42 5.40 1.33 -3.20
N ASP A 43 4.30 0.79 -3.74
CA ASP A 43 3.38 1.54 -4.61
C ASP A 43 2.24 2.14 -3.78
N ASP A 44 1.59 1.32 -2.96
CA ASP A 44 0.51 1.74 -2.07
C ASP A 44 0.95 2.83 -1.07
N LEU A 45 2.16 2.72 -0.51
CA LEU A 45 2.68 3.74 0.41
C LEU A 45 3.01 5.07 -0.30
N LYS A 46 3.49 5.01 -1.55
CA LYS A 46 3.75 6.23 -2.34
C LYS A 46 2.44 6.92 -2.71
N ASP A 47 1.43 6.15 -3.09
CA ASP A 47 0.10 6.67 -3.37
C ASP A 47 -0.52 7.31 -2.12
N LEU A 48 -0.35 6.69 -0.96
CA LEU A 48 -0.82 7.25 0.30
C LEU A 48 -0.13 8.58 0.63
N VAL A 49 1.19 8.67 0.48
CA VAL A 49 1.95 9.92 0.69
C VAL A 49 1.51 11.01 -0.29
N ALA A 50 1.35 10.67 -1.57
CA ALA A 50 0.88 11.61 -2.59
C ALA A 50 -0.53 12.14 -2.28
N LEU A 51 -1.43 11.27 -1.82
CA LEU A 51 -2.77 11.66 -1.39
C LEU A 51 -2.75 12.58 -0.16
N GLU A 52 -1.90 12.31 0.81
CA GLU A 52 -1.76 13.18 2.00
C GLU A 52 -1.26 14.58 1.63
N ASP A 53 -0.29 14.68 0.73
CA ASP A 53 0.26 15.96 0.29
C ASP A 53 -0.75 16.77 -0.53
N GLU A 54 -1.50 16.13 -1.41
CA GLU A 54 -2.58 16.80 -2.13
C GLU A 54 -3.70 17.25 -1.16
N ASN A 55 -4.01 16.45 -0.14
CA ASN A 55 -4.98 16.84 0.89
C ASN A 55 -4.53 18.10 1.66
N LYS A 56 -3.25 18.19 2.04
CA LYS A 56 -2.67 19.37 2.69
C LYS A 56 -2.74 20.60 1.77
N ARG A 57 -2.42 20.43 0.48
CA ARG A 57 -2.51 21.50 -0.52
C ARG A 57 -3.94 22.02 -0.66
N LEU A 58 -4.90 21.12 -0.83
CA LEU A 58 -6.32 21.46 -0.97
C LEU A 58 -6.86 22.18 0.27
N LYS A 59 -6.53 21.70 1.48
CA LYS A 59 -6.92 22.38 2.73
C LYS A 59 -6.37 23.81 2.81
N SER A 60 -5.12 24.00 2.39
CA SER A 60 -4.48 25.32 2.40
C SER A 60 -5.17 26.29 1.43
N LEU A 61 -5.44 25.84 0.20
CA LEU A 61 -6.17 26.62 -0.81
C LEU A 61 -7.59 26.98 -0.35
N LEU A 62 -8.30 26.01 0.24
CA LEU A 62 -9.63 26.25 0.78
C LEU A 62 -9.60 27.31 1.89
N ALA A 63 -8.65 27.20 2.82
CA ALA A 63 -8.51 28.17 3.89
C ALA A 63 -8.17 29.58 3.37
N GLU A 64 -7.34 29.69 2.33
CA GLU A 64 -7.06 30.97 1.69
C GLU A 64 -8.30 31.57 1.03
N ARG A 65 -9.06 30.76 0.27
CA ARG A 65 -10.30 31.18 -0.38
C ARG A 65 -11.34 31.66 0.63
N LEU A 66 -11.54 30.90 1.70
CA LEU A 66 -12.47 31.27 2.77
C LEU A 66 -12.05 32.56 3.49
N ARG A 67 -10.75 32.78 3.70
CA ARG A 67 -10.27 34.06 4.28
C ARG A 67 -10.57 35.23 3.36
N LYS A 68 -10.34 35.09 2.05
CA LYS A 68 -10.65 36.12 1.04
C LYS A 68 -12.16 36.43 1.02
N GLU A 69 -12.99 35.40 0.90
CA GLU A 69 -14.45 35.55 0.90
C GLU A 69 -14.95 36.20 2.20
N ASN A 70 -14.45 35.76 3.36
CA ASN A 70 -14.82 36.36 4.64
C ASN A 70 -14.41 37.82 4.75
N ALA A 71 -13.22 38.19 4.27
CA ALA A 71 -12.79 39.59 4.26
C ALA A 71 -13.69 40.45 3.35
N GLU A 72 -14.06 39.93 2.17
CA GLU A 72 -15.00 40.62 1.28
C GLU A 72 -16.39 40.77 1.91
N LEU A 73 -16.90 39.72 2.56
CA LEU A 73 -18.19 39.75 3.25
C LEU A 73 -18.17 40.75 4.42
N LYS A 74 -17.14 40.71 5.26
CA LYS A 74 -16.95 41.69 6.34
C LYS A 74 -16.94 43.12 5.81
N ARG A 75 -16.21 43.37 4.71
CA ARG A 75 -16.19 44.69 4.04
C ARG A 75 -17.58 45.10 3.55
N LYS A 76 -18.34 44.20 2.94
CA LYS A 76 -19.71 44.47 2.46
C LYS A 76 -20.69 44.72 3.61
N LEU A 77 -20.49 44.07 4.76
CA LEU A 77 -21.33 44.20 5.94
C LEU A 77 -20.91 45.37 6.86
N GLY A 78 -19.84 46.10 6.53
CA GLY A 78 -19.34 47.19 7.37
C GLY A 78 -18.74 46.74 8.71
N LEU A 79 -18.45 45.44 8.84
CA LEU A 79 -17.86 44.84 10.04
C LEU A 79 -16.34 44.93 9.91
N LYS A 80 -15.68 45.74 10.75
CA LYS A 80 -14.21 45.74 10.89
C LYS A 80 -13.75 44.57 11.75
#